data_AF-A0A8X6FGQ1-F1
#
_entry.id   AF-A0A8X6FGQ1-F1
#
_cell.length_a   1.000
_cell.length_b   1.000
_cell.length_c   1.000
_cell.angle_alpha   90.00
_cell.angle_beta   90.00
_cell.angle_gamma   90.00
#
_symmetry.space_group_name_H-M   'P 1'
#
loop_
_entity.id
_entity.type
_entity.pdbx_description
1 polymer ?
#
loop_
_entity_poly.entity_id
_entity_poly.type
_entity_poly.pdbx_seq_one_letter_code
_entity_poly.pdbx_strand_id
1 'polypeptide(L)'
;EDPLMSGIEKIPQDLLRKYIIYSREKVHPKLHQMDQDKVAKLYSELRRESMATGSVPVTVRHIESMIRMAEANARIHLRDYVHEDDVNMAIRVMLESFIDTQKFSVMKSMKKTFSRYLTYKRDNNELLLYVLKQLIQEQIAYLRSRFTTDIENVEIPEKELQAKARQINIHNLMPFYGSDLFNAHNFIHDKKRKIIQQRISIPA
;
A
#
# COMPACT_ATOMS: atom_id res chain seq x y z
N GLU A 1 3.84 21.65 -7.06
CA GLU A 1 3.98 20.86 -5.83
C GLU A 1 2.70 20.06 -5.65
N ASP A 2 2.80 18.79 -5.28
CA ASP A 2 1.65 17.91 -5.08
C ASP A 2 0.86 18.37 -3.84
N PRO A 3 -0.41 18.81 -3.96
CA PRO A 3 -1.20 19.33 -2.84
C PRO A 3 -1.36 18.34 -1.67
N LEU A 4 -1.17 17.03 -1.91
CA LEU A 4 -1.26 15.98 -0.89
C LEU A 4 -0.04 15.88 0.02
N MET A 5 1.08 16.51 -0.32
CA MET A 5 2.30 16.51 0.51
C MET A 5 2.37 17.70 1.47
N SER A 6 1.35 18.57 1.50
CA SER A 6 1.37 19.86 2.20
C SER A 6 1.26 19.77 3.73
N GLY A 7 0.97 18.60 4.30
CA GLY A 7 0.86 18.36 5.74
C GLY A 7 1.95 17.47 6.34
N ILE A 8 2.90 16.97 5.54
CA ILE A 8 3.98 16.10 6.02
C ILE A 8 5.18 16.97 6.33
N GLU A 9 5.49 17.14 7.62
CA GLU A 9 6.72 17.78 8.06
C GLU A 9 7.91 16.97 7.54
N LYS A 10 8.65 17.55 6.59
CA LYS A 10 9.80 16.89 5.97
C LYS A 10 10.94 16.81 6.99
N ILE A 11 11.58 15.65 7.07
CA ILE A 11 12.77 15.47 7.93
C ILE A 11 13.86 16.47 7.48
N PRO A 12 14.40 17.31 8.39
CA PRO A 12 15.51 18.20 8.07
C PRO A 12 16.72 17.44 7.52
N GLN A 13 17.36 17.99 6.48
CA GLN A 13 18.46 17.31 5.79
C GLN A 13 19.66 17.01 6.68
N ASP A 14 19.96 17.89 7.65
CA ASP A 14 21.05 17.67 8.59
C ASP A 14 20.80 16.48 9.52
N LEU A 15 19.56 16.35 10.01
CA LEU A 15 19.14 15.22 10.85
C LEU A 15 19.20 13.91 10.05
N LEU A 16 18.65 13.88 8.83
CA LEU A 16 18.67 12.70 7.98
C LEU A 16 20.09 12.21 7.70
N ARG A 17 21.03 13.13 7.42
CA ARG A 17 22.44 12.78 7.19
C ARG A 17 23.07 12.12 8.42
N LYS A 18 22.91 12.74 9.59
CA LYS A 18 23.42 12.20 10.87
C LYS A 18 22.80 10.84 11.18
N TYR A 19 21.51 10.69 10.91
CA TYR A 19 20.78 9.44 11.10
C TYR A 19 21.36 8.31 10.25
N ILE A 20 21.53 8.52 8.94
CA ILE A 20 22.08 7.51 8.03
C ILE A 20 23.48 7.07 8.45
N ILE A 21 24.34 8.02 8.85
CA ILE A 21 25.70 7.73 9.34
C ILE A 21 25.61 6.86 10.60
N TYR A 22 24.82 7.28 11.59
CA TYR A 22 24.65 6.55 12.84
C TYR A 22 24.14 5.12 12.61
N SER A 23 23.05 4.97 11.84
CA SER A 23 22.47 3.66 11.54
C SER A 23 23.47 2.74 10.82
N ARG A 24 24.33 3.27 9.94
CA ARG A 24 25.33 2.48 9.22
C ARG A 24 26.49 2.03 10.10
N GLU A 25 26.93 2.86 11.04
CA GLU A 25 28.11 2.59 11.87
C GLU A 25 27.79 1.81 13.15
N LYS A 26 26.59 1.97 13.71
CA LYS A 26 26.23 1.43 15.03
C LYS A 26 25.29 0.24 14.99
N VAL A 27 24.57 0.02 13.88
CA VAL A 27 23.51 -1.00 13.80
C VAL A 27 23.86 -2.07 12.77
N HIS A 28 24.05 -3.29 13.26
CA HIS A 28 24.37 -4.48 12.46
C HIS A 28 23.34 -5.58 12.74
N PRO A 29 22.16 -5.52 12.08
CA PRO A 29 21.07 -6.45 12.36
C PRO A 29 21.46 -7.90 12.13
N LYS A 30 21.04 -8.79 13.03
CA LYS A 30 21.26 -10.24 12.93
C LYS A 30 20.00 -10.95 12.44
N LEU A 31 20.17 -12.03 11.68
CA LEU A 31 19.10 -12.82 11.06
C LEU A 31 18.50 -13.92 11.96
N HIS A 32 18.77 -13.88 13.27
CA HIS A 32 18.52 -15.03 14.16
C HIS A 32 17.03 -15.38 14.36
N GLN A 33 16.12 -14.46 14.06
CA GLN A 33 14.66 -14.62 14.20
C GLN A 33 13.93 -14.68 12.85
N MET A 34 14.64 -14.85 11.74
CA MET A 34 14.02 -14.94 10.43
C MET A 34 13.44 -16.34 10.18
N ASP A 35 12.19 -16.38 9.72
CA ASP A 35 11.56 -17.60 9.21
C ASP A 35 12.20 -18.01 7.86
N GLN A 36 13.22 -18.86 7.95
CA GLN A 36 13.95 -19.38 6.78
C GLN A 36 13.03 -20.25 5.89
N ASP A 37 12.08 -20.96 6.49
CA ASP A 37 11.14 -21.82 5.77
C ASP A 37 10.22 -20.99 4.88
N LYS A 38 9.79 -19.82 5.35
CA LYS A 38 9.00 -18.88 4.55
C LYS A 38 9.74 -18.40 3.32
N VAL A 39 11.02 -18.05 3.46
CA VAL A 39 11.87 -17.65 2.33
C VAL A 39 12.06 -18.81 1.35
N ALA A 40 12.30 -20.02 1.84
CA ALA A 40 12.46 -21.21 1.02
C ALA A 40 11.16 -21.55 0.24
N LYS A 41 10.00 -21.48 0.89
CA LYS A 41 8.69 -21.67 0.27
C LYS A 41 8.44 -20.65 -0.84
N LEU A 42 8.68 -19.36 -0.57
CA LEU A 42 8.56 -18.31 -1.58
C LEU A 42 9.47 -18.57 -2.77
N TYR A 43 10.73 -18.92 -2.54
CA TYR A 43 11.67 -19.22 -3.62
C TYR A 43 11.20 -20.39 -4.48
N SER A 44 10.72 -21.46 -3.86
CA SER A 44 10.18 -22.63 -4.57
C SER A 44 8.96 -22.27 -5.41
N GLU A 45 8.01 -21.51 -4.85
CA GLU A 45 6.82 -21.02 -5.57
C GLU A 45 7.23 -20.14 -6.77
N LEU A 46 8.10 -19.16 -6.53
CA LEU A 46 8.54 -18.21 -7.53
C LEU A 46 9.34 -18.86 -8.66
N ARG A 47 10.21 -19.82 -8.34
CA ARG A 47 10.96 -20.61 -9.32
C ARG A 47 10.04 -21.46 -10.19
N ARG A 48 9.04 -22.11 -9.59
CA ARG A 48 8.05 -22.93 -10.31
C ARG A 48 7.24 -22.10 -11.30
N GLU A 49 6.68 -20.97 -10.84
CA GLU A 49 5.90 -20.06 -11.70
C GLU A 49 6.75 -19.47 -12.82
N SER A 50 8.00 -19.11 -12.50
CA SER A 50 8.92 -18.53 -13.47
C SER A 50 9.26 -19.50 -14.61
N MET A 51 9.51 -20.78 -14.27
CA MET A 51 9.77 -21.85 -15.23
C MET A 51 8.54 -22.20 -16.07
N ALA A 52 7.36 -22.29 -15.45
CA ALA A 52 6.11 -22.58 -16.16
C ALA A 52 5.78 -21.53 -17.23
N THR A 53 6.16 -20.28 -16.97
CA THR A 53 5.81 -19.16 -17.85
C THR A 53 6.92 -18.81 -18.87
N GLY A 54 8.06 -19.52 -18.84
CA GLY A 54 9.21 -19.20 -19.71
C GLY A 54 9.80 -17.81 -19.46
N SER A 55 9.66 -17.31 -18.23
CA SER A 55 10.18 -16.02 -17.79
C SER A 55 11.65 -16.11 -17.35
N VAL A 56 12.28 -14.98 -17.05
CA VAL A 56 13.67 -14.97 -16.54
C VAL A 56 13.73 -15.73 -15.21
N PRO A 57 14.57 -16.77 -15.06
CA PRO A 57 14.58 -17.61 -13.88
C PRO A 57 15.07 -16.87 -12.63
N VAL A 58 14.41 -17.14 -11.51
CA VAL A 58 14.83 -16.58 -10.21
C VAL A 58 16.06 -17.30 -9.68
N THR A 59 17.09 -16.51 -9.39
CA THR A 59 18.40 -16.99 -8.91
C THR A 59 18.57 -16.77 -7.41
N VAL A 60 19.57 -17.43 -6.83
CA VAL A 60 19.96 -17.25 -5.41
C VAL A 60 20.29 -15.78 -5.10
N ARG A 61 20.79 -15.03 -6.08
CA ARG A 61 21.04 -13.58 -5.95
C ARG A 61 19.80 -12.79 -5.56
N HIS A 62 18.60 -13.19 -6.00
CA HIS A 62 17.37 -12.51 -5.60
C HIS A 62 17.05 -12.72 -4.12
N ILE A 63 17.36 -13.90 -3.58
CA ILE A 63 17.21 -14.20 -2.15
C ILE A 63 18.21 -13.37 -1.34
N GLU A 64 19.48 -13.33 -1.77
CA GLU A 64 20.50 -12.50 -1.11
C GLU A 64 20.12 -11.01 -1.12
N SER A 65 19.61 -10.51 -2.25
CA SER A 65 19.10 -9.13 -2.33
C SER A 65 17.93 -8.89 -1.39
N MET A 66 17.03 -9.86 -1.26
CA MET A 66 15.92 -9.78 -0.31
C MET A 66 16.39 -9.74 1.14
N ILE A 67 17.37 -10.57 1.51
CA ILE A 67 17.96 -10.55 2.86
C ILE A 67 18.62 -9.20 3.13
N ARG A 68 19.39 -8.65 2.18
CA ARG A 68 19.98 -7.31 2.29
C ARG A 68 18.94 -6.21 2.49
N MET A 69 17.79 -6.30 1.80
CA MET A 69 16.69 -5.34 1.97
C MET A 69 16.04 -5.45 3.36
N ALA A 70 15.88 -6.67 3.88
CA ALA A 70 15.34 -6.88 5.22
C ALA A 70 16.28 -6.31 6.30
N GLU A 71 17.59 -6.55 6.18
CA GLU A 71 18.61 -5.95 7.06
C GLU A 71 18.63 -4.42 6.95
N ALA A 72 18.52 -3.87 5.73
CA ALA A 72 18.46 -2.42 5.53
C ALA A 72 17.23 -1.81 6.22
N ASN A 73 16.07 -2.48 6.18
CA ASN A 73 14.87 -2.02 6.86
C ASN A 73 15.02 -2.05 8.38
N ALA A 74 15.58 -3.14 8.94
CA ALA A 74 15.89 -3.23 10.36
C ALA A 74 16.89 -2.15 10.80
N ARG A 75 17.90 -1.86 9.98
CA ARG A 75 18.90 -0.81 10.22
C ARG A 75 18.28 0.58 10.29
N ILE A 76 17.34 0.92 9.40
CA ILE A 76 16.62 2.19 9.43
C ILE A 76 15.77 2.32 10.70
N HIS A 77 15.29 1.20 11.27
CA HIS A 77 14.56 1.20 12.55
C HIS A 77 15.48 1.10 13.78
N LEU A 78 16.81 1.16 13.59
CA LEU A 78 17.82 0.97 14.63
C LEU A 78 17.65 -0.36 15.41
N ARG A 79 17.14 -1.40 14.75
CA ARG A 79 16.93 -2.72 15.36
C ARG A 79 18.17 -3.60 15.19
N ASP A 80 18.54 -4.30 16.26
CA ASP A 80 19.62 -5.31 16.25
C ASP A 80 19.21 -6.64 15.62
N TYR A 81 17.91 -6.84 15.37
CA TYR A 81 17.36 -8.08 14.84
C TYR A 81 16.36 -7.82 13.73
N VAL A 82 16.45 -8.63 12.68
CA VAL A 82 15.49 -8.64 11.57
C VAL A 82 14.22 -9.32 12.03
N HIS A 83 13.09 -8.61 11.93
CA HIS A 83 11.77 -9.13 12.27
C HIS A 83 11.06 -9.68 11.04
N GLU A 84 9.98 -10.45 11.24
CA GLU A 84 9.16 -10.97 10.14
C GLU A 84 8.60 -9.84 9.24
N ASP A 85 8.30 -8.69 9.84
CA ASP A 85 7.87 -7.49 9.13
C ASP A 85 8.88 -6.98 8.09
N ASP A 86 10.17 -7.02 8.43
CA ASP A 86 11.26 -6.60 7.55
C ASP A 86 11.36 -7.55 6.34
N VAL A 87 11.19 -8.84 6.60
CA VAL A 87 11.19 -9.89 5.57
C VAL A 87 9.99 -9.74 4.66
N ASN A 88 8.79 -9.52 5.21
CA ASN A 88 7.58 -9.29 4.42
C ASN A 88 7.70 -8.06 3.52
N MET A 89 8.29 -6.97 4.04
CA MET A 89 8.58 -5.77 3.24
C MET A 89 9.56 -6.09 2.11
N ALA A 90 10.66 -6.77 2.41
CA ALA A 90 11.67 -7.14 1.42
C ALA A 90 11.11 -8.07 0.32
N ILE A 91 10.27 -9.04 0.70
CA ILE A 91 9.55 -9.91 -0.23
C ILE A 91 8.70 -9.07 -1.18
N ARG A 92 7.91 -8.14 -0.63
CA ARG A 92 7.02 -7.27 -1.42
C ARG A 92 7.81 -6.48 -2.46
N VAL A 93 8.86 -5.77 -2.03
CA VAL A 93 9.69 -4.93 -2.91
C VAL A 93 10.38 -5.76 -3.99
N MET A 94 10.94 -6.93 -3.62
CA MET A 94 11.60 -7.81 -4.59
C MET A 94 10.62 -8.33 -5.63
N LEU A 95 9.43 -8.79 -5.20
CA LEU A 95 8.41 -9.31 -6.09
C LEU A 95 7.84 -8.21 -7.00
N GLU A 96 7.57 -7.02 -6.48
CA GLU A 96 7.11 -5.88 -7.30
C GLU A 96 8.11 -5.57 -8.41
N SER A 97 9.38 -5.39 -8.05
CA SER A 97 10.45 -5.13 -9.03
C SER A 97 10.59 -6.26 -10.04
N PHE A 98 10.53 -7.52 -9.61
CA PHE A 98 10.69 -8.66 -10.50
C PHE A 98 9.50 -8.85 -11.44
N ILE A 99 8.28 -8.73 -10.93
CA ILE A 99 7.04 -8.95 -11.69
C ILE A 99 6.84 -7.87 -12.75
N ASP A 100 7.18 -6.62 -12.45
CA ASP A 100 7.03 -5.51 -13.38
C ASP A 100 7.99 -5.59 -14.59
N THR A 101 9.08 -6.35 -14.48
CA THR A 101 9.98 -6.64 -15.63
C THR A 101 9.48 -7.75 -16.56
N GLN A 102 8.39 -8.44 -16.20
CA GLN A 102 7.88 -9.56 -16.99
C GLN A 102 6.93 -9.09 -18.11
N LYS A 103 6.75 -9.95 -19.12
CA LYS A 103 5.75 -9.73 -20.19
C LYS A 103 4.35 -9.52 -19.58
N PHE A 104 3.54 -8.66 -20.17
CA PHE A 104 2.24 -8.24 -19.62
C PHE A 104 1.32 -9.38 -19.15
N SER A 105 1.16 -10.43 -19.97
CA SER A 105 0.34 -11.61 -19.61
C SER A 105 0.89 -12.35 -18.38
N VAL A 106 2.21 -12.48 -18.32
CA VAL A 106 2.95 -13.13 -17.22
C VAL A 106 2.85 -12.30 -15.96
N MET A 107 3.11 -10.99 -16.07
CA MET A 107 2.97 -10.03 -14.99
C MET A 107 1.58 -10.14 -14.36
N LYS A 108 0.51 -10.18 -15.15
CA LYS A 108 -0.87 -10.31 -14.64
C LYS A 108 -1.10 -11.64 -13.91
N SER A 109 -0.58 -12.74 -14.45
CA SER A 109 -0.64 -14.05 -13.79
C SER A 109 0.12 -14.05 -12.46
N MET A 110 1.36 -13.55 -12.45
CA MET A 110 2.20 -13.49 -11.26
C MET A 110 1.62 -12.56 -10.18
N LYS A 111 1.08 -11.38 -10.55
CA LYS A 111 0.38 -10.50 -9.60
C LYS A 111 -0.79 -11.22 -8.93
N LYS A 112 -1.51 -12.07 -9.67
CA LYS A 112 -2.61 -12.88 -9.12
C LYS A 112 -2.08 -13.96 -8.17
N THR A 113 -1.06 -14.72 -8.57
CA THR A 113 -0.49 -15.81 -7.76
C THR A 113 0.15 -15.29 -6.47
N PHE A 114 0.92 -14.19 -6.54
CA PHE A 114 1.65 -13.62 -5.41
C PHE A 114 0.90 -12.49 -4.69
N SER A 115 -0.40 -12.32 -4.95
CA SER A 115 -1.23 -11.23 -4.39
C SER A 115 -1.13 -11.12 -2.86
N ARG A 116 -1.06 -12.27 -2.15
CA ARG A 116 -0.89 -12.30 -0.69
C ARG A 116 0.36 -11.56 -0.20
N TYR A 117 1.46 -11.67 -0.93
CA TYR A 117 2.72 -11.01 -0.56
C TYR A 117 2.75 -9.54 -1.00
N LEU A 118 2.16 -9.25 -2.17
CA LEU A 118 2.11 -7.90 -2.74
C LEU A 118 1.17 -6.94 -1.97
N THR A 119 0.16 -7.47 -1.31
CA THR A 119 -0.83 -6.67 -0.56
C THR A 119 -0.44 -6.45 0.91
N TYR A 120 0.65 -7.07 1.38
CA TYR A 120 1.09 -6.97 2.77
C TYR A 120 1.44 -5.53 3.16
N LYS A 121 0.81 -5.01 4.24
CA LYS A 121 1.00 -3.63 4.75
C LYS A 121 1.00 -2.55 3.67
N ARG A 122 0.24 -2.75 2.59
CA ARG A 122 0.00 -1.67 1.63
C ARG A 122 -1.02 -0.74 2.26
N ASP A 123 -0.61 0.49 2.57
CA ASP A 123 -1.56 1.50 3.02
C ASP A 123 -2.44 1.89 1.83
N ASN A 124 -3.58 1.23 1.78
CA ASN A 124 -4.60 1.45 0.77
C ASN A 124 -5.53 2.60 1.19
N ASN A 125 -5.43 3.10 2.43
CA ASN A 125 -6.41 4.03 2.97
C ASN A 125 -6.31 5.39 2.28
N GLU A 126 -5.10 5.91 2.07
CA GLU A 126 -4.91 7.18 1.35
C GLU A 126 -5.42 7.10 -0.11
N LEU A 127 -5.14 5.99 -0.78
CA LEU A 127 -5.59 5.79 -2.16
C LEU A 127 -7.12 5.63 -2.24
N LEU A 128 -7.72 4.88 -1.31
CA LEU A 128 -9.18 4.76 -1.20
C LEU A 128 -9.83 6.09 -0.86
N LEU A 129 -9.20 6.89 0.01
CA LEU A 129 -9.65 8.24 0.34
C LEU A 129 -9.61 9.16 -0.89
N TYR A 130 -8.54 9.10 -1.68
CA TYR A 130 -8.44 9.86 -2.92
C TYR A 130 -9.58 9.50 -3.89
N VAL A 131 -9.80 8.21 -4.12
CA VAL A 131 -10.89 7.72 -4.99
C VAL A 131 -12.26 8.15 -4.48
N LEU A 132 -12.48 8.07 -3.16
CA LEU A 132 -13.73 8.50 -2.54
C LEU A 132 -13.94 10.02 -2.68
N LYS A 133 -12.90 10.84 -2.44
CA LYS A 133 -12.96 12.30 -2.64
C LYS A 133 -13.29 12.65 -4.08
N GLN A 134 -12.72 11.95 -5.06
CA GLN A 134 -13.03 12.16 -6.47
C GLN A 134 -14.51 11.85 -6.76
N LEU A 135 -15.04 10.73 -6.26
CA LEU A 135 -16.46 10.37 -6.41
C LEU A 135 -17.39 11.43 -5.79
N ILE A 136 -17.03 11.97 -4.62
CA ILE A 136 -17.78 13.05 -3.98
C ILE A 136 -17.76 14.33 -4.82
N GLN A 137 -16.60 14.73 -5.33
CA GLN A 137 -16.51 15.91 -6.18
C GLN A 137 -17.37 15.77 -7.45
N GLU A 138 -17.34 14.60 -8.09
CA GLU A 138 -18.20 14.26 -9.23
C GLU A 138 -19.69 14.39 -8.85
N GLN A 139 -20.09 13.86 -7.68
CA GLN A 139 -21.47 13.92 -7.18
C GLN A 139 -21.91 15.34 -6.81
N ILE A 140 -21.05 16.15 -6.19
CA ILE A 140 -21.33 17.56 -5.87
C ILE A 140 -21.51 18.37 -7.15
N ALA A 141 -20.63 18.18 -8.14
CA ALA A 141 -20.73 18.86 -9.42
C ALA A 141 -22.05 18.53 -10.14
N TYR A 142 -22.45 17.26 -10.10
CA TYR A 142 -23.74 16.81 -10.63
C TYR A 142 -24.93 17.48 -9.92
N LEU A 143 -24.92 17.52 -8.59
CA LEU A 143 -26.00 18.09 -7.79
C LEU A 143 -26.10 19.62 -7.94
N ARG A 144 -24.97 20.35 -7.97
CA ARG A 144 -24.94 21.81 -8.19
C ARG A 144 -25.46 22.22 -9.56
N SER A 145 -25.22 21.39 -10.59
CA SER A 145 -25.73 21.63 -11.94
C SER A 145 -27.25 21.49 -12.03
N ARG A 146 -27.86 20.78 -11.07
CA ARG A 146 -29.28 20.42 -11.08
C ARG A 146 -30.11 21.15 -10.02
N PHE A 147 -29.50 21.57 -8.92
CA PHE A 147 -30.14 22.25 -7.79
C PHE A 147 -29.27 23.43 -7.30
N THR A 148 -29.86 24.61 -7.14
CA THR A 148 -29.20 25.86 -6.69
C THR A 148 -29.01 25.93 -5.17
N THR A 149 -29.38 24.90 -4.42
CA THR A 149 -29.38 24.89 -2.95
C THR A 149 -28.05 24.43 -2.39
N ASP A 150 -27.67 24.95 -1.23
CA ASP A 150 -26.48 24.50 -0.49
C ASP A 150 -26.61 23.02 -0.12
N ILE A 151 -25.61 22.24 -0.55
CA ILE A 151 -25.56 20.78 -0.33
C ILE A 151 -24.86 20.54 1.00
N GLU A 152 -25.64 20.26 2.06
CA GLU A 152 -25.09 19.96 3.38
C GLU A 152 -24.60 18.51 3.51
N ASN A 153 -25.23 17.58 2.77
CA ASN A 153 -24.94 16.15 2.85
C ASN A 153 -24.85 15.54 1.45
N VAL A 154 -23.79 14.77 1.20
CA VAL A 154 -23.63 13.98 -0.03
C VAL A 154 -23.67 12.50 0.32
N GLU A 155 -24.50 11.75 -0.39
CA GLU A 155 -24.58 10.30 -0.27
C GLU A 155 -24.02 9.64 -1.53
N ILE A 156 -23.15 8.64 -1.34
CA ILE A 156 -22.59 7.81 -2.43
C ILE A 156 -22.88 6.34 -2.14
N PRO A 157 -23.37 5.56 -3.12
CA PRO A 157 -23.50 4.11 -2.98
C PRO A 157 -22.15 3.43 -2.76
N GLU A 158 -22.06 2.53 -1.78
CA GLU A 158 -20.83 1.76 -1.50
C GLU A 158 -20.34 0.98 -2.73
N LYS A 159 -21.25 0.54 -3.60
CA LYS A 159 -20.92 -0.19 -4.83
C LYS A 159 -20.02 0.62 -5.78
N GLU A 160 -20.12 1.94 -5.79
CA GLU A 160 -19.30 2.79 -6.66
C GLU A 160 -17.85 2.84 -6.20
N LEU A 161 -17.64 3.07 -4.90
CA LEU A 161 -16.30 2.98 -4.31
C LEU A 161 -15.73 1.57 -4.48
N GLN A 162 -16.53 0.53 -4.26
CA GLN A 162 -16.09 -0.84 -4.46
C GLN A 162 -15.70 -1.14 -5.92
N ALA A 163 -16.43 -0.60 -6.89
CA ALA A 163 -16.12 -0.77 -8.30
C ALA A 163 -14.79 -0.10 -8.68
N LYS A 164 -14.57 1.16 -8.26
CA LYS A 164 -13.28 1.85 -8.47
C LYS A 164 -12.13 1.18 -7.71
N ALA A 165 -12.36 0.73 -6.48
CA ALA A 165 -11.37 0.00 -5.67
C ALA A 165 -10.93 -1.32 -6.34
N ARG A 166 -11.85 -2.06 -6.98
CA ARG A 166 -11.51 -3.28 -7.72
C ARG A 166 -10.59 -3.02 -8.92
N GLN A 167 -10.72 -1.87 -9.58
CA GLN A 167 -9.86 -1.51 -10.72
C GLN A 167 -8.40 -1.29 -10.29
N ILE A 168 -8.19 -0.80 -9.06
CA ILE A 168 -6.88 -0.63 -8.44
C ILE A 168 -6.43 -1.86 -7.63
N ASN A 169 -7.08 -3.02 -7.84
CA ASN A 169 -6.80 -4.30 -7.17
C ASN A 169 -6.98 -4.26 -5.63
N ILE A 170 -7.88 -3.42 -5.13
CA ILE A 170 -8.25 -3.38 -3.72
C ILE A 170 -9.63 -4.05 -3.57
N HIS A 171 -9.65 -5.15 -2.82
CA HIS A 171 -10.86 -5.96 -2.64
C HIS A 171 -11.49 -5.81 -1.25
N ASN A 172 -10.68 -5.48 -0.24
CA ASN A 172 -11.14 -5.32 1.14
C ASN A 172 -11.18 -3.84 1.52
N LEU A 173 -12.38 -3.30 1.70
CA LEU A 173 -12.61 -1.91 2.11
C LEU A 173 -12.91 -1.78 3.61
N MET A 174 -13.07 -2.89 4.33
CA MET A 174 -13.41 -2.85 5.77
C MET A 174 -12.37 -2.11 6.63
N PRO A 175 -11.05 -2.29 6.42
CA PRO A 175 -10.04 -1.55 7.18
C PRO A 175 -10.12 -0.03 6.94
N PHE A 176 -10.55 0.38 5.74
CA PHE A 176 -10.66 1.78 5.37
C PHE A 176 -11.81 2.48 6.08
N TYR A 177 -13.00 1.85 6.17
CA TYR A 177 -14.16 2.45 6.85
C TYR A 177 -13.94 2.65 8.35
N GLY A 178 -13.05 1.87 8.98
CA GLY A 178 -12.67 2.02 10.38
C GLY A 178 -11.42 2.87 10.61
N SER A 179 -10.82 3.43 9.55
CA SER A 179 -9.57 4.18 9.66
C SER A 179 -9.78 5.61 10.19
N ASP A 180 -8.80 6.12 10.92
CA ASP A 180 -8.82 7.51 11.42
C ASP A 180 -8.89 8.53 10.26
N LEU A 181 -8.28 8.20 9.11
CA LEU A 181 -8.37 8.99 7.87
C LEU A 181 -9.81 9.15 7.36
N PHE A 182 -10.63 8.09 7.42
CA PHE A 182 -12.03 8.14 6.99
C PHE A 182 -12.86 9.02 7.93
N ASN A 183 -12.67 8.85 9.24
CA ASN A 183 -13.40 9.62 10.25
C ASN A 183 -12.99 11.10 10.28
N ALA A 184 -11.69 11.40 10.14
CA ALA A 184 -11.16 12.76 10.12
C ALA A 184 -11.71 13.63 8.96
N HIS A 185 -12.17 12.99 7.88
CA HIS A 185 -12.78 13.66 6.73
C HIS A 185 -14.32 13.72 6.78
N ASN A 186 -14.93 13.46 7.95
CA ASN A 186 -16.37 13.50 8.19
C ASN A 186 -17.17 12.52 7.32
N PHE A 187 -16.57 11.38 6.97
CA PHE A 187 -17.28 10.30 6.30
C PHE A 187 -17.96 9.37 7.31
N ILE A 188 -19.14 8.89 6.94
CA ILE A 188 -19.92 7.92 7.72
C ILE A 188 -20.31 6.77 6.79
N HIS A 189 -20.00 5.53 7.19
CA HIS A 189 -20.43 4.32 6.46
C HIS A 189 -21.68 3.73 7.09
N ASP A 190 -22.79 3.71 6.35
CA ASP A 190 -24.02 3.04 6.76
C ASP A 190 -24.07 1.63 6.16
N LYS A 191 -23.80 0.62 6.99
CA LYS A 191 -23.81 -0.81 6.60
C LYS A 191 -25.20 -1.31 6.22
N LYS A 192 -26.29 -0.74 6.76
CA LYS A 192 -27.67 -1.18 6.48
C LYS A 192 -28.12 -0.68 5.11
N ARG A 193 -27.85 0.60 4.83
CA ARG A 193 -28.22 1.25 3.56
C ARG A 193 -27.18 1.06 2.45
N LYS A 194 -25.98 0.58 2.77
CA LYS A 194 -24.84 0.42 1.83
C LYS A 194 -24.48 1.72 1.14
N ILE A 195 -24.40 2.79 1.92
CA ILE A 195 -24.05 4.14 1.46
C ILE A 195 -22.92 4.72 2.31
N ILE A 196 -22.16 5.60 1.69
CA ILE A 196 -21.12 6.42 2.30
C ILE A 196 -21.66 7.85 2.28
N GLN A 197 -21.79 8.45 3.44
CA GLN A 197 -22.28 9.81 3.61
C GLN A 197 -21.11 10.72 3.97
N GLN A 198 -21.08 11.93 3.44
CA GLN A 198 -20.17 12.99 3.89
C GLN A 198 -20.98 14.21 4.30
N ARG A 199 -20.72 14.72 5.51
CA ARG A 199 -21.19 16.03 5.94
C ARG A 199 -20.24 17.10 5.41
N ILE A 200 -20.75 17.98 4.57
CA ILE A 200 -19.97 19.11 4.07
C ILE A 200 -20.13 20.24 5.08
N SER A 201 -19.08 20.47 5.88
CA SER A 201 -19.00 21.70 6.67
C SER A 201 -18.78 22.87 5.71
N ILE A 202 -19.77 23.77 5.64
CA ILE A 202 -19.62 25.04 4.95
C ILE A 202 -18.54 25.82 5.71
N PRO A 203 -17.45 26.30 5.06
CA PRO A 203 -16.54 27.23 5.71
C PRO A 203 -17.34 28.50 6.02
N ALA A 204 -17.40 28.88 7.30
CA ALA A 204 -17.97 30.15 7.74
C ALA A 204 -17.19 31.35 7.17
#